data_AF-A0A6B2CLK6-F1
#
_entry.id   AF-A0A6B2CLK6-F1
#
_cell.length_a   1.000
_cell.length_b   1.000
_cell.length_c   1.000
_cell.angle_alpha   90.00
_cell.angle_beta   90.00
_cell.angle_gamma   90.00
#
_symmetry.space_group_name_H-M   'P 1'
#
loop_
_entity.id
_entity.type
_entity.pdbx_description
1 polymer ?
#
loop_
_entity_poly.entity_id
_entity_poly.type
_entity_poly.pdbx_seq_one_letter_code
_entity_poly.pdbx_strand_id
1 'polypeptide(L)'
;MATEYTPEYLYDMINRIDGEINELKETINTLANTVKELDKRYGELAQRVDAVANALTSGRQVDMGSVLREIAYIETTMLNYRDQLSKVRDQLNDMLTQLNKTMGELSDARAMIFDVVNNLRNLLANYQSRLEELSITITELSLTLSSRLSDIEREIRAMRDSTLLNKGRQ
;
A
#
# COMPACT_ATOMS: atom_id res chain seq x y z
N MET A 1 23.20 -3.03 11.23
CA MET A 1 22.60 -4.19 10.56
C MET A 1 21.50 -3.64 9.67
N ALA A 2 21.71 -3.57 8.36
CA ALA A 2 20.63 -3.23 7.44
C ALA A 2 19.72 -4.46 7.38
N THR A 3 18.50 -4.33 7.85
CA THR A 3 17.45 -5.32 7.65
C THR A 3 17.24 -5.47 6.15
N GLU A 4 17.59 -6.63 5.58
CA GLU A 4 17.27 -6.93 4.18
C GLU A 4 15.75 -7.07 4.06
N TYR A 5 15.11 -6.03 3.54
CA TYR A 5 13.70 -6.06 3.21
C TYR A 5 13.53 -6.92 1.96
N THR A 6 12.92 -8.10 2.12
CA THR A 6 12.66 -9.00 1.01
C THR A 6 11.36 -8.62 0.28
N PRO A 7 11.21 -8.97 -1.01
CA PRO A 7 9.94 -8.83 -1.72
C PRO A 7 8.76 -9.50 -1.02
N GLU A 8 8.95 -10.69 -0.43
CA GLU A 8 7.93 -11.36 0.40
C GLU A 8 7.48 -10.49 1.58
N TYR A 9 8.42 -9.93 2.34
CA TYR A 9 8.10 -9.09 3.51
C TYR A 9 7.27 -7.86 3.12
N LEU A 10 7.63 -7.22 1.99
CA LEU A 10 6.88 -6.09 1.45
C LEU A 10 5.47 -6.49 1.02
N TYR A 11 5.32 -7.65 0.40
CA TYR A 11 4.02 -8.17 -0.03
C TYR A 11 3.08 -8.41 1.16
N ASP A 12 3.58 -9.06 2.21
CA ASP A 12 2.80 -9.30 3.43
C ASP A 12 2.39 -8.01 4.13
N MET A 13 3.30 -7.03 4.19
CA MET A 13 3.00 -5.73 4.77
C MET A 13 1.94 -4.97 3.99
N ILE A 14 1.97 -4.98 2.66
CA ILE A 14 0.94 -4.36 1.81
C ILE A 14 -0.41 -5.04 2.03
N ASN A 15 -0.46 -6.37 2.04
CA ASN A 15 -1.71 -7.11 2.28
C ASN A 15 -2.32 -6.78 3.64
N ARG A 16 -1.48 -6.60 4.68
CA ARG A 16 -1.95 -6.17 6.00
C ARG A 16 -2.57 -4.76 5.94
N ILE A 17 -1.89 -3.81 5.32
CA ILE A 17 -2.37 -2.42 5.16
C ILE A 17 -3.69 -2.40 4.39
N ASP A 18 -3.82 -3.20 3.32
CA ASP A 18 -5.08 -3.32 2.56
C ASP A 18 -6.23 -3.87 3.43
N GLY A 19 -5.93 -4.82 4.31
CA GLY A 19 -6.87 -5.31 5.32
C GLY A 19 -7.36 -4.20 6.25
N GLU A 20 -6.44 -3.45 6.86
CA GLU A 20 -6.76 -2.33 7.77
C GLU A 20 -7.60 -1.25 7.05
N ILE A 21 -7.27 -0.94 5.79
CA ILE A 21 -8.04 0.03 4.97
C ILE A 21 -9.48 -0.44 4.76
N ASN A 22 -9.70 -1.72 4.52
CA ASN A 22 -11.05 -2.26 4.31
C ASN A 22 -11.88 -2.23 5.60
N GLU A 23 -11.28 -2.56 6.75
CA GLU A 23 -11.95 -2.45 8.06
C GLU A 23 -12.34 -0.99 8.38
N LEU A 24 -11.45 -0.04 8.08
CA LEU A 24 -11.74 1.38 8.23
C LEU A 24 -12.93 1.82 7.36
N LYS A 25 -13.00 1.37 6.10
CA LYS A 25 -14.13 1.70 5.19
C LYS A 25 -15.47 1.20 5.74
N GLU A 26 -15.53 -0.03 6.24
CA GLU A 26 -16.76 -0.58 6.82
C GLU A 26 -17.21 0.19 8.07
N THR A 27 -16.24 0.61 8.89
CA THR A 27 -16.52 1.44 10.06
C THR A 27 -17.06 2.82 9.66
N ILE A 28 -16.49 3.47 8.63
CA ILE A 28 -17.00 4.74 8.07
C ILE A 28 -18.45 4.59 7.63
N ASN A 29 -18.78 3.52 6.89
CA ASN A 29 -20.13 3.28 6.39
C ASN A 29 -21.14 3.14 7.55
N THR A 30 -20.76 2.42 8.60
CA THR A 30 -21.59 2.25 9.80
C THR A 30 -21.86 3.58 10.51
N LEU A 31 -20.82 4.41 10.64
CA LEU A 31 -20.94 5.72 11.27
C LEU A 31 -21.81 6.67 10.45
N ALA A 32 -21.64 6.68 9.13
CA ALA A 32 -22.45 7.49 8.21
C ALA A 32 -23.95 7.16 8.33
N ASN A 33 -24.28 5.87 8.47
CA ASN A 33 -25.66 5.44 8.71
C ASN A 33 -26.17 5.88 10.09
N THR A 34 -25.34 5.79 11.13
CA THR A 34 -25.68 6.29 12.47
C THR A 34 -26.00 7.78 12.48
N VAL A 35 -25.19 8.59 11.78
CA VAL A 35 -25.42 10.04 11.63
C VAL A 35 -26.73 10.34 10.90
N LYS A 36 -27.03 9.61 9.82
CA LYS A 36 -28.31 9.77 9.09
C LYS A 36 -29.53 9.47 9.98
N GLU A 37 -29.46 8.42 10.78
CA GLU A 37 -30.55 8.07 11.69
C GLU A 37 -30.74 9.12 12.78
N LEU A 38 -29.64 9.65 13.34
CA LEU A 38 -29.66 10.77 14.29
C LEU A 38 -30.28 12.04 13.70
N ASP A 39 -29.95 12.37 12.46
CA ASP A 39 -30.48 13.55 11.76
C ASP A 39 -32.01 13.47 11.59
N LYS A 40 -32.52 12.31 11.14
CA LYS A 40 -33.96 12.06 11.03
C LYS A 40 -34.67 12.25 12.38
N ARG A 41 -34.11 11.62 13.41
CA ARG A 41 -34.58 11.65 14.79
C ARG A 41 -34.58 13.04 15.41
N TYR A 42 -33.59 13.87 15.06
CA TYR A 42 -33.54 15.28 15.44
C TYR A 42 -34.67 16.08 14.77
N GLY A 43 -34.94 15.82 13.48
CA GLY A 43 -36.06 16.44 12.76
C GLY A 43 -37.43 16.13 13.39
N GLU A 44 -37.66 14.87 13.78
CA GLU A 44 -38.87 14.46 14.51
C GLU A 44 -39.01 15.19 15.85
N LEU A 45 -37.91 15.37 16.57
CA LEU A 45 -37.89 16.09 17.83
C LEU A 45 -38.20 17.58 17.66
N ALA A 46 -37.63 18.22 16.63
CA ALA A 46 -37.89 19.63 16.31
C ALA A 46 -39.38 19.86 16.04
N GLN A 47 -40.03 18.97 15.28
CA GLN A 47 -41.48 19.06 15.01
C GLN A 47 -42.31 18.95 16.30
N ARG A 48 -41.91 18.09 17.24
CA ARG A 48 -42.60 17.96 18.54
C ARG A 48 -42.42 19.20 19.41
N VAL A 49 -41.22 19.79 19.42
CA VAL A 49 -40.95 21.08 20.10
C VAL A 49 -41.85 22.17 19.54
N ASP A 50 -41.96 22.30 18.21
CA ASP A 50 -42.83 23.29 17.57
C ASP A 50 -44.31 23.07 17.92
N ALA A 51 -44.76 21.81 17.95
CA ALA A 51 -46.13 21.48 18.34
C ALA A 51 -46.45 21.91 19.78
N VAL A 52 -45.51 21.69 20.72
CA VAL A 52 -45.65 22.14 22.11
C VAL A 52 -45.66 23.67 22.20
N ALA A 53 -44.75 24.35 21.50
CA ALA A 53 -44.68 25.81 21.49
C ALA A 53 -45.99 26.43 20.97
N ASN A 54 -46.56 25.86 19.91
CA ASN A 54 -47.85 26.29 19.36
C ASN A 54 -49.01 26.03 20.33
N ALA A 55 -49.03 24.88 21.02
CA ALA A 55 -50.06 24.59 22.00
C ALA A 55 -50.05 25.61 23.16
N LEU A 56 -48.87 25.95 23.67
CA LEU A 56 -48.68 26.90 24.77
C LEU A 56 -49.09 28.34 24.41
N THR A 57 -48.92 28.75 23.15
CA THR A 57 -49.20 30.11 22.69
C THR A 57 -50.65 30.34 22.24
N SER A 58 -51.42 29.27 22.02
CA SER A 58 -52.76 29.34 21.41
C SER A 58 -53.92 29.76 22.34
N GLY A 59 -53.69 30.05 23.62
CA GLY A 59 -54.70 30.61 24.55
C GLY A 59 -55.94 29.74 24.85
N ARG A 60 -56.05 28.53 24.28
CA ARG A 60 -57.03 27.52 24.67
C ARG A 60 -56.67 26.94 26.03
N GLN A 61 -57.64 26.37 26.74
CA GLN A 61 -57.41 25.59 27.96
C GLN A 61 -56.55 24.37 27.61
N VAL A 62 -55.22 24.57 27.60
CA VAL A 62 -54.24 23.52 27.29
C VAL A 62 -54.24 22.55 28.46
N ASP A 63 -54.34 21.25 28.19
CA ASP A 63 -54.02 20.24 29.20
C ASP A 63 -52.54 20.36 29.55
N MET A 64 -52.24 21.14 30.59
CA MET A 64 -50.88 21.33 31.10
C MET A 64 -50.23 20.00 31.49
N GLY A 65 -51.02 18.98 31.87
CA GLY A 65 -50.52 17.64 32.11
C GLY A 65 -49.95 17.00 30.83
N SER A 66 -50.58 17.22 29.67
CA SER A 66 -50.08 16.74 28.38
C SER A 66 -48.80 17.46 27.97
N VAL A 67 -48.74 18.78 28.15
CA VAL A 67 -47.53 19.56 27.82
C VAL A 67 -46.34 19.15 28.68
N LEU A 68 -46.53 19.00 29.99
CA LEU A 68 -45.46 18.57 30.89
C LEU A 68 -44.93 17.17 30.56
N ARG A 69 -45.81 16.23 30.17
CA ARG A 69 -45.39 14.89 29.70
C ARG A 69 -44.57 14.97 28.42
N GLU A 70 -44.97 15.82 27.49
CA GLU A 70 -44.27 15.98 26.22
C GLU A 70 -42.89 16.65 26.40
N ILE A 71 -42.79 17.66 27.28
CA ILE A 71 -41.51 18.27 27.67
C ILE A 71 -40.58 17.23 28.29
N ALA A 72 -41.06 16.42 29.25
CA ALA A 72 -40.25 15.39 29.89
C ALA A 72 -39.75 14.34 28.88
N TYR A 73 -40.58 13.98 27.90
CA TYR A 73 -40.16 13.11 26.81
C TYR A 73 -39.09 13.78 25.94
N ILE A 74 -39.26 15.05 25.57
CA ILE A 74 -38.30 15.81 24.77
C ILE A 74 -36.95 15.89 25.51
N GLU A 75 -36.94 16.22 26.79
CA GLU A 75 -35.73 16.26 27.63
C GLU A 75 -35.00 14.92 27.65
N THR A 76 -35.73 13.83 27.89
CA THR A 76 -35.16 12.47 27.89
C THR A 76 -34.59 12.10 26.53
N THR A 77 -35.26 12.51 25.44
CA THR A 77 -34.81 12.25 24.07
C THR A 77 -33.55 13.05 23.72
N MET A 78 -33.50 14.33 24.12
CA MET A 78 -32.31 15.17 23.93
C MET A 78 -31.08 14.61 24.67
N LEU A 79 -31.25 14.13 25.91
CA LEU A 79 -30.18 13.49 26.66
C LEU A 79 -29.65 12.25 25.93
N ASN A 80 -30.54 11.41 25.42
CA ASN A 80 -30.15 10.25 24.63
C ASN A 80 -29.39 10.62 23.35
N TYR A 81 -29.83 11.65 22.62
CA TYR A 81 -29.10 12.12 21.43
C TYR A 81 -27.73 12.68 21.77
N ARG A 82 -27.61 13.42 22.88
CA ARG A 82 -26.31 13.93 23.34
C ARG A 82 -25.33 12.78 23.59
N ASP A 83 -25.78 11.72 24.26
CA ASP A 83 -24.94 10.56 24.56
C ASP A 83 -24.58 9.77 23.29
N GLN A 84 -25.50 9.64 22.34
CA GLN A 84 -25.23 9.03 21.03
C GLN A 84 -24.23 9.85 20.21
N LEU A 85 -24.36 11.17 20.18
CA LEU A 85 -23.40 12.07 19.52
C LEU A 85 -22.00 11.98 20.14
N SER A 86 -21.92 11.86 21.48
CA SER A 86 -20.64 11.63 22.16
C SER A 86 -19.98 10.35 21.69
N LYS A 87 -20.72 9.24 21.63
CA LYS A 87 -20.19 7.94 21.16
C LYS A 87 -19.70 8.02 19.71
N VAL A 88 -20.49 8.65 18.83
CA VAL A 88 -20.10 8.87 17.42
C VAL A 88 -18.82 9.68 17.32
N ARG A 89 -18.68 10.74 18.14
CA ARG A 89 -17.47 11.55 18.19
C ARG A 89 -16.25 10.73 18.63
N ASP A 90 -16.39 9.92 19.67
CA ASP A 90 -15.30 9.10 20.19
C ASP A 90 -14.86 8.06 19.15
N GLN A 91 -15.81 7.38 18.51
CA GLN A 91 -15.54 6.46 17.39
C GLN A 91 -14.80 7.15 16.23
N LEU A 92 -15.18 8.38 15.90
CA LEU A 92 -14.52 9.15 14.83
C LEU A 92 -13.08 9.52 15.19
N ASN A 93 -12.79 9.82 16.46
CA ASN A 93 -11.41 10.07 16.92
C ASN A 93 -10.55 8.79 16.89
N ASP A 94 -11.12 7.65 17.26
CA ASP A 94 -10.42 6.36 17.19
C ASP A 94 -10.06 6.02 15.74
N MET A 95 -11.00 6.22 14.81
CA MET A 95 -10.75 6.03 13.38
C MET A 95 -9.70 6.99 12.82
N LEU A 96 -9.70 8.26 13.25
CA LEU A 96 -8.67 9.21 12.85
C LEU A 96 -7.27 8.75 13.30
N THR A 97 -7.19 8.19 14.52
CA THR A 97 -5.95 7.63 15.06
C THR A 97 -5.48 6.43 14.25
N GLN A 98 -6.39 5.50 13.94
CA GLN A 98 -6.09 4.33 13.11
C GLN A 98 -5.66 4.73 11.70
N LEU A 99 -6.36 5.67 11.05
CA LEU A 99 -6.01 6.18 9.73
C LEU A 99 -4.58 6.77 9.71
N ASN A 100 -4.22 7.57 10.72
CA ASN A 100 -2.87 8.13 10.83
C ASN A 100 -1.82 7.02 10.99
N LYS A 101 -2.11 5.96 11.75
CA LYS A 101 -1.22 4.79 11.88
C LYS A 101 -1.02 4.10 10.53
N THR A 102 -2.10 3.74 9.84
CA THR A 102 -2.04 3.09 8.53
C THR A 102 -1.32 3.96 7.49
N MET A 103 -1.49 5.29 7.53
CA MET A 103 -0.76 6.22 6.67
C MET A 103 0.76 6.20 6.95
N GLY A 104 1.16 6.10 8.23
CA GLY A 104 2.55 5.91 8.62
C GLY A 104 3.12 4.61 8.07
N GLU A 105 2.42 3.50 8.26
CA GLU A 105 2.83 2.18 7.75
C GLU A 105 2.98 2.17 6.23
N LEU A 106 2.09 2.84 5.50
CA LEU A 106 2.18 2.97 4.05
C LEU A 106 3.40 3.79 3.61
N SER A 107 3.74 4.85 4.36
CA SER A 107 4.93 5.66 4.10
C SER A 107 6.21 4.85 4.30
N ASP A 108 6.26 4.03 5.36
CA ASP A 108 7.38 3.13 5.63
C ASP A 108 7.51 2.06 4.55
N ALA A 109 6.39 1.43 4.15
CA ALA A 109 6.35 0.48 3.04
C ALA A 109 6.89 1.08 1.74
N ARG A 110 6.50 2.31 1.42
CA ARG A 110 6.99 3.03 0.24
C ARG A 110 8.51 3.25 0.29
N ALA A 111 9.06 3.62 1.45
CA ALA A 111 10.50 3.80 1.61
C ALA A 111 11.26 2.48 1.41
N MET A 112 10.77 1.38 2.00
CA MET A 112 11.38 0.06 1.85
C MET A 112 11.36 -0.43 0.40
N ILE A 113 10.25 -0.23 -0.33
CA ILE A 113 10.16 -0.55 -1.77
C ILE A 113 11.23 0.22 -2.56
N PHE A 114 11.42 1.50 -2.26
CA PHE A 114 12.43 2.33 -2.93
C PHE A 114 13.84 1.77 -2.72
N ASP A 115 14.17 1.35 -1.49
CA ASP A 115 15.47 0.75 -1.17
C ASP A 115 15.68 -0.57 -1.92
N VAL A 116 14.68 -1.46 -1.93
CA VAL A 116 14.74 -2.74 -2.67
C VAL A 116 14.96 -2.50 -4.17
N VAL A 117 14.22 -1.56 -4.77
CA VAL A 117 14.37 -1.22 -6.19
C VAL A 117 15.78 -0.70 -6.50
N ASN A 118 16.35 0.14 -5.65
CA ASN A 118 17.70 0.65 -5.85
C ASN A 118 18.76 -0.46 -5.71
N ASN A 119 18.60 -1.36 -4.74
CA ASN A 119 19.48 -2.50 -4.58
C ASN A 119 19.44 -3.42 -5.80
N LEU A 120 18.25 -3.72 -6.32
CA LEU A 120 18.09 -4.52 -7.55
C LEU A 120 18.71 -3.83 -8.77
N ARG A 121 18.57 -2.50 -8.91
CA ARG A 121 19.22 -1.74 -9.98
C ARG A 121 20.74 -1.84 -9.93
N ASN A 122 21.32 -1.69 -8.74
CA ASN A 122 22.77 -1.81 -8.55
C ASN A 122 23.27 -3.22 -8.85
N LEU A 123 22.54 -4.24 -8.40
CA LEU A 123 22.88 -5.64 -8.69
C LEU A 123 22.80 -5.94 -10.20
N LEU A 124 21.78 -5.42 -10.89
CA LEU A 124 21.65 -5.56 -12.34
C LEU A 124 22.82 -4.90 -13.07
N ALA A 125 23.21 -3.69 -12.67
CA ALA A 125 24.35 -2.99 -13.25
C ALA A 125 25.66 -3.78 -13.06
N ASN A 126 25.87 -4.37 -11.87
CA ASN A 126 27.02 -5.23 -11.62
C ASN A 126 27.03 -6.46 -12.53
N TYR A 127 25.89 -7.15 -12.68
CA TYR A 127 25.79 -8.29 -13.60
C TYR A 127 26.03 -7.89 -15.05
N GLN A 128 25.57 -6.72 -15.49
CA GLN A 128 25.85 -6.21 -16.83
C GLN A 128 27.35 -6.00 -17.06
N SER A 129 28.07 -5.38 -16.12
CA SER A 129 29.53 -5.23 -16.23
C SER A 129 30.26 -6.57 -16.28
N ARG A 130 29.86 -7.54 -15.44
CA ARG A 130 30.47 -8.88 -15.44
C ARG A 130 30.21 -9.63 -16.76
N LEU A 131 29.05 -9.46 -17.37
CA LEU A 131 28.74 -10.04 -18.68
C LEU A 131 29.59 -9.41 -19.78
N GLU A 132 29.84 -8.10 -19.71
CA GLU A 132 30.71 -7.39 -20.64
C GLU A 132 32.17 -7.87 -20.53
N GLU A 133 32.70 -7.96 -19.31
CA GLU A 133 34.04 -8.52 -19.04
C GLU A 133 34.19 -9.95 -19.58
N LEU A 134 33.18 -10.79 -19.37
CA LEU A 134 33.17 -12.15 -19.88
C LEU A 134 33.16 -12.18 -21.41
N SER A 135 32.38 -11.30 -22.05
CA SER A 135 32.33 -11.16 -23.51
C SER A 135 33.69 -10.77 -24.10
N ILE A 136 34.38 -9.83 -23.47
CA ILE A 136 35.75 -9.43 -23.84
C ILE A 136 36.69 -10.64 -23.73
N THR A 137 36.66 -11.34 -22.59
CA THR A 137 37.52 -12.51 -22.35
C THR A 137 37.28 -13.61 -23.40
N ILE A 138 36.03 -13.89 -23.75
CA ILE A 138 35.69 -14.87 -24.79
C ILE A 138 36.25 -14.45 -26.15
N THR A 139 36.17 -13.16 -26.48
CA THR A 139 36.70 -12.61 -27.73
C THR A 139 38.22 -12.77 -27.80
N GLU A 140 38.93 -12.41 -26.73
CA GLU A 140 40.39 -12.54 -26.65
C GLU A 140 40.86 -14.00 -26.77
N LEU A 141 40.18 -14.93 -26.08
CA LEU A 141 40.46 -16.36 -26.18
C LEU A 141 40.21 -16.88 -27.60
N SER A 142 39.14 -16.44 -28.26
CA SER A 142 38.82 -16.84 -29.63
C SER A 142 39.88 -16.36 -30.64
N LEU A 143 40.36 -15.13 -30.49
CA LEU A 143 41.46 -14.59 -31.30
C LEU A 143 42.77 -15.37 -31.07
N THR A 144 43.09 -15.64 -29.80
CA THR A 144 44.30 -16.40 -29.43
C THR A 144 44.26 -17.81 -30.01
N LEU A 145 43.14 -18.51 -29.90
CA LEU A 145 42.96 -19.86 -30.47
C LEU A 145 43.09 -19.82 -32.00
N SER A 146 42.49 -18.84 -32.66
CA SER A 146 42.57 -18.68 -34.12
C SER A 146 44.01 -18.47 -34.59
N SER A 147 44.77 -17.63 -33.89
CA SER A 147 46.19 -17.41 -34.18
C SER A 147 47.00 -18.70 -34.04
N ARG A 148 46.85 -19.41 -32.91
CA ARG A 148 47.59 -20.65 -32.65
C ARG A 148 47.26 -21.75 -33.66
N LEU A 149 45.99 -21.87 -34.07
CA LEU A 149 45.59 -22.80 -35.12
C LEU A 149 46.29 -22.47 -36.44
N SER A 150 46.33 -21.20 -36.83
CA SER A 150 47.03 -20.77 -38.05
C SER A 150 48.53 -21.08 -38.01
N ASP A 151 49.17 -20.86 -36.86
CA ASP A 151 50.59 -21.17 -36.68
C ASP A 151 50.86 -22.69 -36.79
N ILE A 152 50.04 -23.51 -36.13
CA ILE A 152 50.14 -24.98 -36.22
C ILE A 152 49.93 -25.46 -37.67
N GLU A 153 48.95 -24.90 -38.38
CA GLU A 153 48.72 -25.24 -39.79
C GLU A 153 49.92 -24.91 -40.68
N ARG A 154 50.62 -23.80 -40.42
CA ARG A 154 51.85 -23.42 -41.12
C ARG A 154 52.99 -24.37 -40.80
N GLU A 155 53.19 -24.73 -39.53
CA GLU A 155 54.21 -25.70 -39.13
C GLU A 155 53.98 -27.07 -39.77
N ILE A 156 52.75 -27.57 -39.77
CA ILE A 156 52.38 -28.84 -40.43
C ILE A 156 52.69 -28.79 -41.93
N ARG A 157 52.38 -27.68 -42.61
CA ARG A 157 52.74 -27.49 -44.03
C ARG A 157 54.26 -27.56 -44.25
N ALA A 158 55.03 -26.81 -43.48
CA ALA A 158 56.50 -26.80 -43.59
C ALA A 158 57.13 -28.19 -43.34
N MET A 159 56.65 -28.93 -42.34
CA MET A 159 57.11 -30.28 -42.06
C MET A 159 56.80 -31.26 -43.20
N ARG A 160 55.61 -31.16 -43.80
CA ARG A 160 55.24 -31.98 -44.96
C ARG A 160 56.14 -31.68 -46.17
N ASP A 161 56.36 -30.41 -46.47
CA ASP A 161 57.16 -30.00 -47.63
C ASP A 161 58.62 -30.45 -47.50
N SER A 162 59.21 -30.31 -46.31
CA SER A 162 60.58 -30.81 -46.02
C SER A 162 60.69 -32.34 -46.12
N THR A 163 59.66 -33.08 -45.68
CA THR A 163 59.63 -34.55 -45.80
C THR A 163 59.57 -35.01 -47.25
N LEU A 164 58.76 -34.34 -48.08
CA LEU A 164 58.68 -34.62 -49.53
C LEU A 164 60.01 -34.34 -50.23
N LEU A 165 60.69 -33.24 -49.87
CA LEU A 165 61.99 -32.88 -50.43
C LEU A 165 63.08 -33.92 -50.11
N ASN A 166 63.07 -34.45 -48.88
CA ASN A 166 64.03 -35.48 -48.45
C ASN A 166 63.79 -36.83 -49.15
N LYS A 167 62.54 -37.21 -49.39
CA LYS A 167 62.20 -38.44 -50.13
C LYS A 167 62.54 -38.37 -51.63
N GLY A 168 62.53 -37.19 -52.24
CA GLY A 168 62.93 -37.02 -53.64
C GLY A 168 64.44 -36.98 -53.88
N ARG A 169 65.26 -37.00 -52.83
CA ARG A 169 66.73 -36.97 -52.88
C ARG A 169 67.40 -38.33 -52.59
N GLN A 170 66.63 -39.33 -52.15
CA GLN A 170 67.07 -40.72 -51.97
C GLN A 170 66.72 -41.55 -53.21
#